data_AF-A0A936LML9-F1
#
_entry.id   AF-A0A936LML9-F1
#
_cell.length_a   1.000
_cell.length_b   1.000
_cell.length_c   1.000
_cell.angle_alpha   90.00
_cell.angle_beta   90.00
_cell.angle_gamma   90.00
#
_symmetry.space_group_name_H-M   'P 1'
#
loop_
_entity.id
_entity.type
_entity.pdbx_description
1 polymer ?
#
loop_
_entity_poly.entity_id
_entity_poly.type
_entity_poly.pdbx_seq_one_letter_code
_entity_poly.pdbx_strand_id
1 'polypeptide(L)'
;MMKTLLALPLAFVASALFGQARLVINDDAYLVFDPSTPAGQETWLVIDNPNTNALTTAGTGGNIRSEREENYIRWAIGASTGSYIIPYNSPNNVDMELTYVKASAGAGAGSMVFSTYNHKGIAPIWDNTGYMPSDVTHMNDDLTGAVNNSDWVVDRFWIIDPTAAGFAYTTKPDASMVIRYDAADVTVQSINGTSQLNAQRFNNGVDKWGDFKPSSAWANLGGARRSVTVPNGAGVIPGTEFYRSWTLSEINNPLPIELTDFRAQCLGDRVELTWATATEAGNDYFSVEKSTNNQDWTVIGEVDGAGSSQSTTVYTFADPQPTGLAYYRLVQSNFDRSTTTSDVIAAGCGVTGGIEIVSAWDAGEVLTVVVSSSDEAIYDVTLMDAQGKIMSSSPRETIADGITQLTIPTSTIASGIYMLQLQNEANMMARRVLLQ
;
A
#
# COMPACT_ATOMS: atom_id res chain seq x y z
N MET A 1 -54.58 -71.32 -33.98
CA MET A 1 -54.49 -69.85 -33.88
C MET A 1 -53.69 -69.51 -32.63
N MET A 2 -52.49 -68.99 -32.83
CA MET A 2 -51.48 -68.75 -31.81
C MET A 2 -51.71 -67.34 -31.22
N LYS A 3 -51.87 -67.21 -29.90
CA LYS A 3 -52.04 -65.91 -29.22
C LYS A 3 -50.65 -65.27 -29.03
N THR A 4 -50.45 -64.11 -29.63
CA THR A 4 -49.23 -63.30 -29.48
C THR A 4 -49.33 -62.47 -28.19
N LEU A 5 -48.40 -62.68 -27.26
CA LEU A 5 -48.23 -61.82 -26.07
C LEU A 5 -47.47 -60.56 -26.47
N LEU A 6 -48.05 -59.38 -26.24
CA LEU A 6 -47.37 -58.10 -26.38
C LEU A 6 -46.60 -57.83 -25.09
N ALA A 7 -45.27 -57.85 -25.14
CA ALA A 7 -44.41 -57.42 -24.06
C ALA A 7 -44.06 -55.94 -24.26
N LEU A 8 -44.57 -55.06 -23.39
CA LEU A 8 -44.15 -53.67 -23.30
C LEU A 8 -42.83 -53.60 -22.51
N PRO A 9 -41.75 -53.00 -23.04
CA PRO A 9 -40.55 -52.76 -22.24
C PRO A 9 -40.80 -51.58 -21.31
N LEU A 10 -40.76 -51.84 -20.00
CA LEU A 10 -40.77 -50.80 -18.97
C LEU A 10 -39.38 -50.15 -18.95
N ALA A 11 -39.25 -48.95 -19.52
CA ALA A 11 -38.02 -48.16 -19.42
C ALA A 11 -37.90 -47.60 -17.99
N PHE A 12 -36.99 -48.18 -17.19
CA PHE A 12 -36.56 -47.55 -15.94
C PHE A 12 -35.70 -46.34 -16.28
N VAL A 13 -36.29 -45.14 -16.20
CA VAL A 13 -35.51 -43.89 -16.18
C VAL A 13 -34.91 -43.78 -14.78
N ALA A 14 -33.62 -44.09 -14.64
CA ALA A 14 -32.88 -43.77 -13.44
C ALA A 14 -32.69 -42.25 -13.36
N SER A 15 -33.60 -41.56 -12.67
CA SER A 15 -33.37 -40.17 -12.29
C SER A 15 -32.36 -40.13 -11.15
N ALA A 16 -31.08 -39.94 -11.48
CA ALA A 16 -30.08 -39.56 -10.50
C ALA A 16 -30.36 -38.11 -10.07
N LEU A 17 -31.09 -37.94 -8.97
CA LEU A 17 -31.17 -36.67 -8.26
C LEU A 17 -29.83 -36.47 -7.54
N PHE A 18 -28.88 -35.79 -8.19
CA PHE A 18 -27.71 -35.26 -7.51
C PHE A 18 -28.18 -34.10 -6.62
N GLY A 19 -28.33 -34.34 -5.32
CA GLY A 19 -28.43 -33.25 -4.35
C GLY A 19 -27.16 -32.42 -4.42
N GLN A 20 -27.25 -31.13 -4.75
CA GLN A 20 -26.12 -30.22 -4.65
C GLN A 20 -25.67 -30.18 -3.19
N ALA A 21 -24.42 -30.56 -2.90
CA ALA A 21 -23.85 -30.44 -1.56
C ALA A 21 -23.75 -28.95 -1.20
N ARG A 22 -24.58 -28.48 -0.26
CA ARG A 22 -24.69 -27.07 0.14
C ARG A 22 -24.70 -26.97 1.66
N LEU A 23 -23.90 -26.06 2.20
CA LEU A 23 -23.97 -25.63 3.60
C LEU A 23 -24.96 -24.46 3.69
N VAL A 24 -26.02 -24.65 4.47
CA VAL A 24 -26.99 -23.59 4.78
C VAL A 24 -26.94 -23.31 6.28
N ILE A 25 -26.61 -22.06 6.64
CA ILE A 25 -26.64 -21.59 8.02
C ILE A 25 -28.01 -20.92 8.25
N ASN A 26 -28.88 -21.61 8.97
CA ASN A 26 -30.25 -21.15 9.22
C ASN A 26 -30.34 -20.35 10.51
N ASP A 27 -31.04 -19.22 10.45
CA ASP A 27 -31.42 -18.42 11.61
C ASP A 27 -30.21 -18.13 12.52
N ASP A 28 -30.34 -18.35 13.83
CA ASP A 28 -29.29 -18.04 14.81
C ASP A 28 -28.23 -19.16 14.97
N ALA A 29 -28.07 -20.04 13.99
CA ALA A 29 -27.03 -21.07 14.03
C ALA A 29 -25.64 -20.45 13.84
N TYR A 30 -24.65 -20.80 14.67
CA TYR A 30 -23.26 -20.35 14.56
C TYR A 30 -22.32 -21.46 14.14
N LEU A 31 -21.35 -21.12 13.28
CA LEU A 31 -20.14 -21.90 13.09
C LEU A 31 -18.98 -21.10 13.68
N VAL A 32 -18.41 -21.59 14.78
CA VAL A 32 -17.34 -20.90 15.49
C VAL A 32 -16.06 -21.70 15.36
N PHE A 33 -15.03 -21.11 14.76
CA PHE A 33 -13.68 -21.65 14.90
C PHE A 33 -13.22 -21.45 16.34
N ASP A 34 -12.78 -22.51 16.99
CA ASP A 34 -12.45 -22.48 18.41
C ASP A 34 -11.33 -21.46 18.69
N PRO A 35 -11.60 -20.39 19.46
CA PRO A 35 -10.59 -19.37 19.76
C PRO A 35 -9.48 -19.89 20.69
N SER A 36 -9.65 -21.07 21.29
CA SER A 36 -8.69 -21.71 22.19
C SER A 36 -7.71 -22.66 21.49
N THR A 37 -7.89 -22.90 20.18
CA THR A 37 -6.91 -23.60 19.34
C THR A 37 -5.50 -23.05 19.61
N PRO A 38 -4.45 -23.86 19.79
CA PRO A 38 -3.08 -23.34 19.92
C PRO A 38 -2.65 -22.47 18.74
N ALA A 39 -1.77 -21.50 18.98
CA ALA A 39 -1.17 -20.71 17.89
C ALA A 39 -0.44 -21.65 16.90
N GLY A 40 -0.58 -21.41 15.60
CA GLY A 40 0.01 -22.26 14.55
C GLY A 40 -0.74 -23.56 14.26
N GLN A 41 -1.88 -23.83 14.91
CA GLN A 41 -2.74 -24.96 14.54
C GLN A 41 -3.85 -24.51 13.60
N GLU A 42 -3.85 -25.08 12.39
CA GLU A 42 -4.85 -24.79 11.37
C GLU A 42 -6.19 -25.49 11.64
N THR A 43 -7.28 -24.79 11.33
CA THR A 43 -8.63 -25.36 11.35
C THR A 43 -9.32 -25.05 10.02
N TRP A 44 -9.98 -26.04 9.43
CA TRP A 44 -10.49 -25.94 8.06
C TRP A 44 -12.01 -26.18 7.98
N LEU A 45 -12.73 -25.24 7.38
CA LEU A 45 -14.03 -25.48 6.74
C LEU A 45 -13.78 -25.64 5.23
N VAL A 46 -14.11 -26.82 4.69
CA VAL A 46 -13.84 -27.16 3.29
C VAL A 46 -15.13 -27.21 2.47
N ILE A 47 -15.19 -26.42 1.40
CA ILE A 47 -16.31 -26.34 0.48
C ILE A 47 -15.84 -26.81 -0.91
N ASP A 48 -15.97 -28.11 -1.16
CA ASP A 48 -15.68 -28.75 -2.46
C ASP A 48 -16.87 -28.68 -3.43
N ASN A 49 -17.39 -27.47 -3.62
CA ASN A 49 -18.45 -27.19 -4.59
C ASN A 49 -18.23 -25.78 -5.18
N PRO A 50 -18.01 -25.65 -6.50
CA PRO A 50 -17.65 -24.38 -7.14
C PRO A 50 -18.82 -23.40 -7.28
N ASN A 51 -20.05 -23.83 -6.98
CA ASN A 51 -21.23 -22.99 -7.16
C ASN A 51 -21.27 -21.88 -6.12
N THR A 52 -21.73 -20.69 -6.52
CA THR A 52 -21.92 -19.53 -5.63
C THR A 52 -22.92 -19.77 -4.51
N ASN A 53 -23.81 -20.76 -4.67
CA ASN A 53 -24.79 -21.15 -3.67
C ASN A 53 -24.31 -22.31 -2.75
N ALA A 54 -23.04 -22.72 -2.79
CA ALA A 54 -22.53 -23.81 -1.97
C ALA A 54 -22.46 -23.46 -0.46
N LEU A 55 -22.29 -22.18 -0.14
CA LEU A 55 -22.43 -21.62 1.21
C LEU A 55 -23.46 -20.50 1.15
N THR A 56 -24.46 -20.57 2.04
CA THR A 56 -25.54 -19.59 2.08
C THR A 56 -26.13 -19.48 3.46
N THR A 57 -26.88 -18.42 3.68
CA THR A 57 -27.68 -18.21 4.89
C THR A 57 -29.17 -18.26 4.57
N ALA A 58 -30.00 -18.48 5.59
CA ALA A 58 -31.45 -18.36 5.49
C ALA A 58 -32.02 -17.75 6.79
N GLY A 59 -33.15 -17.05 6.69
CA GLY A 59 -33.80 -16.41 7.84
C GLY A 59 -32.98 -15.23 8.37
N THR A 60 -32.73 -15.21 9.68
CA THR A 60 -31.84 -14.22 10.33
C THR A 60 -30.35 -14.49 10.10
N GLY A 61 -30.01 -15.58 9.40
CA GLY A 61 -28.69 -16.20 9.48
C GLY A 61 -27.51 -15.57 8.75
N GLY A 62 -26.35 -16.08 9.16
CA GLY A 62 -24.98 -15.70 8.83
C GLY A 62 -24.22 -15.50 10.13
N ASN A 63 -23.32 -16.41 10.49
CA ASN A 63 -22.72 -16.50 11.83
C ASN A 63 -21.42 -17.33 11.83
N ILE A 64 -20.57 -17.14 10.82
CA ILE A 64 -19.23 -17.75 10.87
C ILE A 64 -18.33 -16.82 11.69
N ARG A 65 -17.78 -17.32 12.79
CA ARG A 65 -16.82 -16.57 13.60
C ARG A 65 -15.42 -17.11 13.37
N SER A 66 -14.60 -16.28 12.74
CA SER A 66 -13.16 -16.47 12.57
C SER A 66 -12.46 -15.36 13.36
N GLU A 67 -11.52 -15.73 14.22
CA GLU A 67 -10.71 -14.78 15.00
C GLU A 67 -9.22 -15.16 15.05
N ARG A 68 -8.75 -15.88 14.02
CA ARG A 68 -7.33 -16.16 13.78
C ARG A 68 -7.03 -16.27 12.29
N GLU A 69 -5.77 -16.07 11.94
CA GLU A 69 -5.28 -16.26 10.58
C GLU A 69 -5.56 -17.69 10.09
N GLU A 70 -5.31 -18.70 10.92
CA GLU A 70 -5.37 -20.12 10.57
C GLU A 70 -6.77 -20.75 10.64
N ASN A 71 -7.81 -19.93 10.77
CA ASN A 71 -9.22 -20.32 10.70
C ASN A 71 -9.71 -20.30 9.24
N TYR A 72 -9.29 -21.30 8.48
CA TYR A 72 -9.45 -21.31 7.04
C TYR A 72 -10.82 -21.79 6.58
N ILE A 73 -11.45 -21.01 5.72
CA ILE A 73 -12.54 -21.45 4.85
C ILE A 73 -11.98 -21.63 3.45
N ARG A 74 -11.81 -22.88 3.01
CA ARG A 74 -11.37 -23.18 1.64
C ARG A 74 -12.58 -23.40 0.74
N TRP A 75 -12.67 -22.64 -0.35
CA TRP A 75 -13.71 -22.80 -1.35
C TRP A 75 -13.11 -23.18 -2.71
N ALA A 76 -13.42 -24.39 -3.20
CA ALA A 76 -12.98 -24.90 -4.49
C ALA A 76 -13.76 -24.25 -5.66
N ILE A 77 -13.47 -22.99 -5.94
CA ILE A 77 -14.14 -22.17 -6.97
C ILE A 77 -13.75 -22.60 -8.39
N GLY A 78 -12.47 -22.93 -8.61
CA GLY A 78 -11.95 -23.33 -9.92
C GLY A 78 -12.12 -22.24 -10.99
N ALA A 79 -12.49 -22.63 -12.21
CA ALA A 79 -12.61 -21.68 -13.33
C ALA A 79 -13.88 -20.80 -13.28
N SER A 80 -14.87 -21.12 -12.45
CA SER A 80 -16.16 -20.44 -12.38
C SER A 80 -16.04 -18.96 -11.98
N THR A 81 -16.80 -18.08 -12.65
CA THR A 81 -16.98 -16.69 -12.20
C THR A 81 -18.25 -16.57 -11.36
N GLY A 82 -18.35 -15.53 -10.55
CA GLY A 82 -19.54 -15.29 -9.74
C GLY A 82 -19.26 -14.60 -8.41
N SER A 83 -20.34 -14.40 -7.66
CA SER A 83 -20.32 -13.78 -6.33
C SER A 83 -20.35 -14.85 -5.25
N TYR A 84 -19.29 -14.92 -4.46
CA TYR A 84 -19.09 -15.87 -3.37
C TYR A 84 -19.17 -15.11 -2.05
N ILE A 85 -20.11 -15.51 -1.20
CA ILE A 85 -20.44 -14.80 0.03
C ILE A 85 -19.99 -15.62 1.22
N ILE A 86 -19.18 -15.01 2.08
CA ILE A 86 -18.72 -15.58 3.34
C ILE A 86 -19.40 -14.79 4.47
N PRO A 87 -20.38 -15.38 5.17
CA PRO A 87 -21.18 -14.69 6.16
C PRO A 87 -20.46 -14.66 7.53
N TYR A 88 -19.39 -13.86 7.61
CA TYR A 88 -18.67 -13.64 8.86
C TYR A 88 -19.47 -12.77 9.83
N ASN A 89 -19.28 -13.00 11.13
CA ASN A 89 -19.84 -12.15 12.18
C ASN A 89 -18.80 -11.84 13.24
N SER A 90 -18.89 -10.63 13.79
CA SER A 90 -18.09 -10.25 14.94
C SER A 90 -18.52 -11.01 16.19
N PRO A 91 -17.70 -11.04 17.24
CA PRO A 91 -18.07 -11.60 18.54
C PRO A 91 -19.27 -10.87 19.18
N ASN A 92 -19.56 -9.64 18.74
CA ASN A 92 -20.69 -8.82 19.16
C ASN A 92 -21.95 -9.06 18.31
N ASN A 93 -21.97 -10.10 17.47
CA ASN A 93 -23.05 -10.42 16.53
C ASN A 93 -23.31 -9.32 15.49
N VAL A 94 -22.27 -8.58 15.11
CA VAL A 94 -22.34 -7.65 13.98
C VAL A 94 -22.03 -8.42 12.71
N ASP A 95 -22.88 -8.24 11.70
CA ASP A 95 -22.68 -8.80 10.36
C ASP A 95 -21.42 -8.19 9.71
N MET A 96 -20.47 -9.06 9.37
CA MET A 96 -19.19 -8.74 8.72
C MET A 96 -19.03 -9.53 7.41
N GLU A 97 -20.13 -9.77 6.68
CA GLU A 97 -20.12 -10.43 5.38
C GLU A 97 -18.97 -9.97 4.47
N LEU A 98 -18.19 -10.94 3.98
CA LEU A 98 -17.26 -10.74 2.89
C LEU A 98 -17.90 -11.24 1.60
N THR A 99 -18.08 -10.33 0.64
CA THR A 99 -18.46 -10.70 -0.72
C THR A 99 -17.23 -10.69 -1.59
N TYR A 100 -16.86 -11.82 -2.17
CA TYR A 100 -15.81 -11.96 -3.18
C TYR A 100 -16.44 -12.21 -4.55
N VAL A 101 -16.26 -11.27 -5.48
CA VAL A 101 -16.76 -11.39 -6.86
C VAL A 101 -15.59 -11.74 -7.77
N LYS A 102 -15.56 -12.99 -8.23
CA LYS A 102 -14.60 -13.43 -9.24
C LYS A 102 -15.07 -12.96 -10.62
N ALA A 103 -14.39 -11.96 -11.16
CA ALA A 103 -14.79 -11.25 -12.37
C ALA A 103 -14.24 -11.90 -13.65
N SER A 104 -13.04 -12.48 -13.60
CA SER A 104 -12.47 -13.25 -14.70
C SER A 104 -12.11 -14.68 -14.28
N ALA A 105 -11.95 -15.57 -15.27
CA ALA A 105 -11.48 -16.91 -14.99
C ALA A 105 -9.99 -16.87 -14.66
N GLY A 106 -9.61 -17.40 -13.49
CA GLY A 106 -8.21 -17.76 -13.23
C GLY A 106 -7.79 -18.99 -14.02
N ALA A 107 -6.49 -19.29 -14.04
CA ALA A 107 -5.98 -20.54 -14.59
C ALA A 107 -5.80 -21.60 -13.50
N GLY A 108 -6.15 -22.84 -13.84
CA GLY A 108 -6.17 -23.98 -12.91
C GLY A 108 -7.51 -24.16 -12.18
N ALA A 109 -7.65 -25.27 -11.45
CA ALA A 109 -8.84 -25.59 -10.67
C ALA A 109 -8.82 -24.94 -9.26
N GLY A 110 -7.94 -23.96 -9.01
CA GLY A 110 -7.57 -23.43 -7.70
C GLY A 110 -8.73 -23.05 -6.77
N SER A 111 -8.44 -23.00 -5.48
CA SER A 111 -9.37 -22.57 -4.43
C SER A 111 -9.04 -21.15 -3.95
N MET A 112 -10.03 -20.50 -3.37
CA MET A 112 -9.80 -19.35 -2.51
C MET A 112 -9.79 -19.83 -1.05
N VAL A 113 -8.88 -19.30 -0.24
CA VAL A 113 -8.89 -19.47 1.21
C VAL A 113 -9.24 -18.16 1.87
N PHE A 114 -10.22 -18.19 2.77
CA PHE A 114 -10.71 -17.03 3.48
C PHE A 114 -10.52 -17.18 4.98
N SER A 115 -10.06 -16.14 5.65
CA SER A 115 -10.17 -15.97 7.10
C SER A 115 -10.27 -14.48 7.44
N THR A 116 -10.73 -14.17 8.65
CA THR A 116 -10.65 -12.82 9.20
C THR A 116 -10.38 -12.91 10.67
N TYR A 117 -9.71 -11.92 11.24
CA TYR A 117 -9.40 -11.90 12.65
C TYR A 117 -9.00 -10.52 13.11
N ASN A 118 -9.31 -10.22 14.37
CA ASN A 118 -8.87 -9.03 15.05
C ASN A 118 -7.88 -9.34 16.18
N HIS A 119 -7.40 -8.27 16.79
CA HIS A 119 -6.62 -8.38 18.00
C HIS A 119 -7.47 -8.75 19.22
N LYS A 120 -7.44 -10.02 19.65
CA LYS A 120 -7.97 -10.41 20.96
C LYS A 120 -6.86 -10.89 21.90
N GLY A 121 -6.34 -9.99 22.73
CA GLY A 121 -5.66 -10.37 23.98
C GLY A 121 -4.33 -9.70 24.34
N ILE A 122 -3.77 -8.81 23.51
CA ILE A 122 -2.61 -7.98 23.85
C ILE A 122 -3.08 -6.51 23.93
N ALA A 123 -2.47 -5.75 24.81
CA ALA A 123 -2.67 -4.30 24.88
C ALA A 123 -1.34 -3.63 24.52
N PRO A 124 -1.34 -2.52 23.77
CA PRO A 124 -2.50 -1.78 23.31
C PRO A 124 -3.24 -2.41 22.12
N ILE A 125 -4.57 -2.22 22.06
CA ILE A 125 -5.47 -2.84 21.06
C ILE A 125 -5.31 -2.20 19.67
N TRP A 126 -4.69 -1.01 19.61
CA TRP A 126 -4.50 -0.20 18.41
C TRP A 126 -3.23 -0.50 17.61
N ASP A 127 -2.28 -1.28 18.15
CA ASP A 127 -1.02 -1.57 17.49
C ASP A 127 -1.10 -2.90 16.74
N ASN A 128 -1.15 -2.82 15.42
CA ASN A 128 -1.35 -3.96 14.54
C ASN A 128 -0.10 -4.81 14.38
N THR A 129 1.08 -4.32 14.78
CA THR A 129 2.37 -5.02 14.62
C THR A 129 2.44 -6.34 15.39
N GLY A 130 1.71 -6.46 16.51
CA GLY A 130 1.73 -7.64 17.36
C GLY A 130 0.91 -8.83 16.84
N TYR A 131 0.14 -8.66 15.76
CA TYR A 131 -0.78 -9.70 15.26
C TYR A 131 -1.02 -9.62 13.74
N MET A 132 -0.07 -9.07 12.99
CA MET A 132 -0.16 -9.01 11.53
C MET A 132 -0.28 -10.41 10.92
N PRO A 133 -0.84 -10.53 9.70
CA PRO A 133 -0.78 -11.76 8.94
C PRO A 133 0.66 -12.25 8.76
N SER A 134 0.85 -13.56 8.69
CA SER A 134 2.18 -14.17 8.57
C SER A 134 3.00 -13.73 7.35
N ASP A 135 2.35 -13.21 6.30
CA ASP A 135 3.00 -12.65 5.12
C ASP A 135 3.26 -11.14 5.19
N VAL A 136 2.76 -10.47 6.24
CA VAL A 136 2.94 -9.04 6.50
C VAL A 136 4.09 -8.83 7.48
N THR A 137 5.05 -8.00 7.12
CA THR A 137 6.27 -7.76 7.91
C THR A 137 6.20 -6.49 8.77
N HIS A 138 5.36 -5.52 8.38
CA HIS A 138 5.22 -4.24 9.05
C HIS A 138 3.83 -3.62 8.81
N MET A 139 3.52 -2.59 9.62
CA MET A 139 2.38 -1.67 9.41
C MET A 139 2.84 -0.30 8.93
N ASN A 140 4.09 -0.21 8.47
CA ASN A 140 4.70 1.04 8.07
C ASN A 140 4.05 1.66 6.84
N ASP A 141 4.20 2.97 6.72
CA ASP A 141 3.74 3.75 5.60
C ASP A 141 4.50 3.42 4.31
N ASP A 142 3.85 3.62 3.15
CA ASP A 142 4.46 3.35 1.83
C ASP A 142 5.50 4.41 1.44
N LEU A 143 5.34 5.63 1.98
CA LEU A 143 6.13 6.81 1.63
C LEU A 143 7.55 6.72 2.17
N THR A 144 7.70 6.44 3.47
CA THR A 144 9.01 6.37 4.14
C THR A 144 9.41 4.96 4.51
N GLY A 145 8.46 4.03 4.59
CA GLY A 145 8.71 2.67 5.08
C GLY A 145 9.07 2.61 6.56
N ALA A 146 8.98 3.73 7.29
CA ALA A 146 9.51 3.88 8.64
C ALA A 146 8.43 4.26 9.69
N VAL A 147 7.29 4.80 9.27
CA VAL A 147 6.22 5.25 10.18
C VAL A 147 5.15 4.18 10.30
N ASN A 148 5.00 3.61 11.49
CA ASN A 148 3.92 2.67 11.79
C ASN A 148 2.54 3.36 11.72
N ASN A 149 1.67 2.88 10.82
CA ASN A 149 0.33 3.44 10.57
C ASN A 149 -0.80 2.70 11.29
N SER A 150 -0.53 1.85 12.27
CA SER A 150 -1.58 1.10 12.98
C SER A 150 -2.69 2.01 13.53
N ASP A 151 -2.37 3.25 13.94
CA ASP A 151 -3.34 4.25 14.40
C ASP A 151 -4.41 4.66 13.36
N TRP A 152 -4.17 4.42 12.07
CA TRP A 152 -5.05 4.80 10.98
C TRP A 152 -5.73 3.62 10.30
N VAL A 153 -5.56 2.42 10.87
CA VAL A 153 -5.97 1.14 10.32
C VAL A 153 -6.95 0.48 11.28
N VAL A 154 -7.94 -0.24 10.75
CA VAL A 154 -8.84 -1.04 11.60
C VAL A 154 -8.06 -2.17 12.28
N ASP A 155 -8.51 -2.59 13.44
CA ASP A 155 -7.83 -3.62 14.22
C ASP A 155 -8.18 -5.03 13.73
N ARG A 156 -8.29 -5.23 12.41
CA ARG A 156 -8.74 -6.47 11.77
C ARG A 156 -8.07 -6.67 10.42
N PHE A 157 -7.78 -7.92 10.13
CA PHE A 157 -7.31 -8.37 8.82
C PHE A 157 -8.31 -9.32 8.16
N TRP A 158 -8.27 -9.33 6.83
CA TRP A 158 -8.96 -10.29 5.99
C TRP A 158 -7.92 -11.01 5.14
N ILE A 159 -7.89 -12.33 5.28
CA ILE A 159 -7.12 -13.22 4.42
C ILE A 159 -8.03 -13.62 3.28
N ILE A 160 -7.62 -13.30 2.06
CA ILE A 160 -8.32 -13.62 0.82
C ILE A 160 -7.28 -14.18 -0.14
N ASP A 161 -6.94 -15.46 0.04
CA ASP A 161 -5.73 -16.05 -0.52
C ASP A 161 -6.04 -16.87 -1.79
N PRO A 162 -5.63 -16.40 -2.99
CA PRO A 162 -5.70 -17.18 -4.23
C PRO A 162 -4.48 -18.12 -4.41
N THR A 163 -3.51 -18.10 -3.48
CA THR A 163 -2.20 -18.72 -3.59
C THR A 163 -1.89 -19.73 -2.49
N ALA A 164 -2.87 -20.07 -1.65
CA ALA A 164 -2.71 -21.02 -0.57
C ALA A 164 -2.06 -22.33 -1.05
N ALA A 165 -1.02 -22.78 -0.32
CA ALA A 165 -0.22 -23.94 -0.72
C ALA A 165 -1.10 -25.19 -0.94
N GLY A 166 -0.88 -25.88 -2.06
CA GLY A 166 -1.68 -27.05 -2.45
C GLY A 166 -3.03 -26.73 -3.11
N PHE A 167 -3.49 -25.48 -3.06
CA PHE A 167 -4.78 -25.06 -3.63
C PHE A 167 -4.69 -23.81 -4.53
N ALA A 168 -3.49 -23.31 -4.80
CA ALA A 168 -3.26 -22.07 -5.53
C ALA A 168 -3.83 -22.06 -6.96
N TYR A 169 -4.24 -20.88 -7.41
CA TYR A 169 -4.36 -20.57 -8.83
C TYR A 169 -2.97 -20.39 -9.45
N THR A 170 -2.78 -20.89 -10.67
CA THR A 170 -1.55 -20.63 -11.44
C THR A 170 -1.59 -19.25 -12.09
N THR A 171 -2.79 -18.76 -12.41
CA THR A 171 -3.04 -17.37 -12.79
C THR A 171 -4.22 -16.89 -11.97
N LYS A 172 -3.96 -15.89 -11.12
CA LYS A 172 -4.96 -15.30 -10.23
C LYS A 172 -6.08 -14.66 -11.06
N PRO A 173 -7.36 -14.83 -10.68
CA PRO A 173 -8.46 -14.16 -11.34
C PRO A 173 -8.51 -12.67 -10.99
N ASP A 174 -9.07 -11.86 -11.89
CA ASP A 174 -9.49 -10.50 -11.55
C ASP A 174 -10.73 -10.58 -10.66
N ALA A 175 -10.83 -9.67 -9.70
CA ALA A 175 -11.91 -9.71 -8.72
C ALA A 175 -12.33 -8.32 -8.23
N SER A 176 -13.53 -8.25 -7.67
CA SER A 176 -13.94 -7.17 -6.79
C SER A 176 -14.48 -7.76 -5.49
N MET A 177 -14.62 -6.93 -4.47
CA MET A 177 -15.12 -7.38 -3.18
C MET A 177 -15.88 -6.29 -2.43
N VAL A 178 -16.70 -6.74 -1.49
CA VAL A 178 -17.30 -5.92 -0.45
C VAL A 178 -16.86 -6.50 0.88
N ILE A 179 -16.11 -5.71 1.65
CA ILE A 179 -15.63 -6.08 2.98
C ILE A 179 -16.53 -5.37 3.99
N ARG A 180 -17.30 -6.13 4.79
CA ARG A 180 -18.01 -5.57 5.95
C ARG A 180 -17.19 -5.75 7.22
N TYR A 181 -17.35 -4.81 8.14
CA TYR A 181 -16.66 -4.81 9.43
C TYR A 181 -17.54 -4.23 10.55
N ASP A 182 -17.20 -4.59 11.79
CA ASP A 182 -17.82 -4.04 13.00
C ASP A 182 -17.18 -2.69 13.33
N ALA A 183 -17.98 -1.64 13.54
CA ALA A 183 -17.48 -0.34 13.98
C ALA A 183 -16.71 -0.41 15.31
N ALA A 184 -16.89 -1.46 16.11
CA ALA A 184 -16.12 -1.72 17.32
C ALA A 184 -14.70 -2.27 17.05
N ASP A 185 -14.39 -2.73 15.85
CA ASP A 185 -13.02 -3.08 15.44
C ASP A 185 -12.16 -1.82 15.16
N VAL A 186 -12.72 -0.63 15.38
CA VAL A 186 -12.00 0.64 15.37
C VAL A 186 -11.78 1.07 16.81
N THR A 187 -10.62 0.75 17.40
CA THR A 187 -10.39 0.96 18.84
C THR A 187 -9.47 2.14 19.19
N VAL A 188 -9.01 2.88 18.18
CA VAL A 188 -7.90 3.86 18.28
C VAL A 188 -8.37 5.34 18.41
N GLN A 189 -7.44 6.28 18.60
CA GLN A 189 -7.73 7.72 18.70
C GLN A 189 -7.94 8.41 17.34
N SER A 190 -7.23 7.99 16.29
CA SER A 190 -7.15 8.72 15.02
C SER A 190 -8.27 8.37 14.03
N ILE A 191 -8.80 7.15 14.13
CA ILE A 191 -10.03 6.73 13.43
C ILE A 191 -11.12 6.32 14.42
N ASN A 192 -12.38 6.48 14.01
CA ASN A 192 -13.54 6.11 14.80
C ASN A 192 -14.59 5.38 13.94
N GLY A 193 -15.68 4.90 14.55
CA GLY A 193 -16.73 4.15 13.85
C GLY A 193 -17.50 4.92 12.75
N THR A 194 -17.18 6.19 12.51
CA THR A 194 -17.69 7.01 11.39
C THR A 194 -16.61 7.43 10.39
N SER A 195 -15.34 7.13 10.65
CA SER A 195 -14.25 7.34 9.70
C SER A 195 -14.53 6.58 8.41
N GLN A 196 -14.32 7.25 7.29
CA GLN A 196 -14.43 6.64 5.97
C GLN A 196 -13.14 5.90 5.67
N LEU A 197 -13.24 4.64 5.26
CA LEU A 197 -12.11 3.76 5.07
C LEU A 197 -11.98 3.25 3.64
N ASN A 198 -10.76 2.96 3.21
CA ASN A 198 -10.44 2.27 1.97
C ASN A 198 -9.79 0.90 2.27
N ALA A 199 -9.83 0.00 1.29
CA ALA A 199 -9.19 -1.31 1.41
C ALA A 199 -7.75 -1.24 0.91
N GLN A 200 -6.82 -1.84 1.64
CA GLN A 200 -5.43 -1.98 1.26
C GLN A 200 -4.99 -3.42 1.30
N ARG A 201 -4.00 -3.76 0.46
CA ARG A 201 -3.44 -5.10 0.32
C ARG A 201 -1.93 -5.09 0.46
N PHE A 202 -1.38 -6.06 1.17
CA PHE A 202 0.07 -6.20 1.31
C PHE A 202 0.68 -6.94 0.13
N ASN A 203 1.69 -6.33 -0.51
CA ASN A 203 2.52 -6.96 -1.52
C ASN A 203 3.77 -7.55 -0.88
N ASN A 204 3.71 -8.82 -0.49
CA ASN A 204 4.86 -9.54 0.02
C ASN A 204 6.01 -9.72 -0.99
N GLY A 205 5.78 -9.45 -2.28
CA GLY A 205 6.81 -9.52 -3.32
C GLY A 205 7.77 -8.34 -3.32
N VAL A 206 7.34 -7.19 -2.78
CA VAL A 206 8.15 -5.97 -2.65
C VAL A 206 8.11 -5.38 -1.23
N ASP A 207 7.52 -6.10 -0.29
CA ASP A 207 7.41 -5.73 1.12
C ASP A 207 6.70 -4.38 1.34
N LYS A 208 5.52 -4.18 0.74
CA LYS A 208 4.81 -2.89 0.78
C LYS A 208 3.31 -3.02 1.02
N TRP A 209 2.77 -2.07 1.77
CA TRP A 209 1.38 -1.65 1.68
C TRP A 209 1.29 -0.47 0.71
N GLY A 210 0.14 -0.26 0.06
CA GLY A 210 -0.13 0.99 -0.67
C GLY A 210 0.46 1.13 -2.06
N ASP A 211 1.36 0.23 -2.48
CA ASP A 211 1.90 0.18 -3.85
C ASP A 211 0.82 -0.09 -4.92
N PHE A 212 -0.38 -0.51 -4.49
CA PHE A 212 -1.60 -0.52 -5.30
C PHE A 212 -2.80 -0.07 -4.45
N LYS A 213 -3.47 1.01 -4.88
CA LYS A 213 -4.62 1.61 -4.18
C LYS A 213 -5.88 1.50 -5.04
N PRO A 214 -6.65 0.39 -4.94
CA PRO A 214 -7.90 0.29 -5.67
C PRO A 214 -8.91 1.31 -5.13
N SER A 215 -9.69 1.93 -6.03
CA SER A 215 -10.74 2.86 -5.61
C SER A 215 -11.67 2.19 -4.61
N SER A 216 -12.07 2.88 -3.55
CA SER A 216 -12.91 2.29 -2.50
C SER A 216 -14.15 3.13 -2.26
N ALA A 217 -15.27 2.49 -1.94
CA ALA A 217 -16.49 3.17 -1.51
C ALA A 217 -16.89 2.70 -0.12
N TRP A 218 -16.77 3.59 0.85
CA TRP A 218 -17.21 3.35 2.21
C TRP A 218 -18.71 3.62 2.36
N ALA A 219 -19.40 2.78 3.13
CA ALA A 219 -20.81 2.99 3.47
C ALA A 219 -21.14 2.61 4.92
N ASN A 220 -22.02 3.38 5.53
CA ASN A 220 -22.65 3.07 6.80
C ASN A 220 -23.95 2.29 6.57
N LEU A 221 -24.01 1.03 7.00
CA LEU A 221 -25.17 0.15 6.83
C LEU A 221 -26.15 0.20 8.02
N GLY A 222 -25.99 1.17 8.91
CA GLY A 222 -26.77 1.35 10.13
C GLY A 222 -26.28 0.48 11.30
N GLY A 223 -26.53 0.96 12.53
CA GLY A 223 -26.02 0.32 13.75
C GLY A 223 -24.49 0.32 13.79
N ALA A 224 -23.90 -0.83 14.11
CA ALA A 224 -22.45 -1.04 14.10
C ALA A 224 -21.87 -1.53 12.76
N ARG A 225 -22.71 -1.78 11.74
CA ARG A 225 -22.28 -2.37 10.46
C ARG A 225 -21.72 -1.32 9.51
N ARG A 226 -20.53 -1.57 8.98
CA ARG A 226 -19.87 -0.74 7.97
C ARG A 226 -19.43 -1.60 6.79
N SER A 227 -19.22 -0.99 5.63
CA SER A 227 -18.71 -1.70 4.44
C SER A 227 -17.77 -0.86 3.60
N VAL A 228 -16.82 -1.53 2.97
CA VAL A 228 -15.95 -0.98 1.93
C VAL A 228 -16.12 -1.81 0.66
N THR A 229 -16.58 -1.18 -0.43
CA THR A 229 -16.64 -1.79 -1.76
C THR A 229 -15.37 -1.46 -2.53
N VAL A 230 -14.72 -2.45 -3.14
CA VAL A 230 -13.45 -2.29 -3.82
C VAL A 230 -13.36 -3.20 -5.07
N PRO A 231 -13.15 -2.65 -6.28
CA PRO A 231 -13.09 -1.22 -6.58
C PRO A 231 -14.44 -0.51 -6.42
N ASN A 232 -14.45 0.82 -6.29
CA ASN A 232 -15.67 1.62 -6.36
C ASN A 232 -16.25 1.56 -7.79
N GLY A 233 -17.52 1.17 -7.94
CA GLY A 233 -18.20 1.04 -9.22
C GLY A 233 -17.99 -0.33 -9.89
N ALA A 234 -18.07 -0.38 -11.22
CA ALA A 234 -17.99 -1.62 -12.00
C ALA A 234 -16.53 -2.09 -12.30
N GLY A 235 -15.54 -1.56 -11.57
CA GLY A 235 -14.13 -1.90 -11.76
C GLY A 235 -13.75 -3.27 -11.18
N VAL A 236 -12.54 -3.73 -11.52
CA VAL A 236 -11.94 -4.96 -10.99
C VAL A 236 -10.51 -4.70 -10.54
N ILE A 237 -10.06 -5.41 -9.51
CA ILE A 237 -8.67 -5.56 -9.13
C ILE A 237 -8.06 -6.59 -10.07
N PRO A 238 -7.01 -6.25 -10.84
CA PRO A 238 -6.32 -7.23 -11.69
C PRO A 238 -5.78 -8.38 -10.84
N GLY A 239 -5.78 -9.60 -11.37
CA GLY A 239 -5.22 -10.77 -10.68
C GLY A 239 -3.75 -10.57 -10.27
N THR A 240 -2.98 -9.80 -11.04
CA THR A 240 -1.59 -9.42 -10.70
C THR A 240 -1.49 -8.59 -9.41
N GLU A 241 -2.52 -7.80 -9.12
CA GLU A 241 -2.62 -6.94 -7.95
C GLU A 241 -3.43 -7.56 -6.80
N PHE A 242 -3.90 -8.80 -6.96
CA PHE A 242 -4.69 -9.49 -5.95
C PHE A 242 -3.77 -10.29 -5.02
N TYR A 243 -3.40 -9.70 -3.89
CA TYR A 243 -2.59 -10.33 -2.85
C TYR A 243 -3.46 -10.86 -1.71
N ARG A 244 -2.81 -11.65 -0.83
CA ARG A 244 -3.47 -12.44 0.20
C ARG A 244 -4.07 -11.59 1.31
N SER A 245 -3.29 -10.66 1.86
CA SER A 245 -3.59 -10.01 3.13
C SER A 245 -4.14 -8.61 2.92
N TRP A 246 -5.32 -8.36 3.50
CA TRP A 246 -6.05 -7.10 3.38
C TRP A 246 -6.37 -6.50 4.74
N THR A 247 -6.38 -5.17 4.80
CA THR A 247 -6.89 -4.38 5.92
C THR A 247 -7.61 -3.13 5.41
N LEU A 248 -8.21 -2.35 6.32
CA LEU A 248 -8.91 -1.11 5.99
C LEU A 248 -8.23 0.08 6.68
N SER A 249 -7.93 1.15 5.94
CA SER A 249 -7.32 2.37 6.45
C SER A 249 -8.16 3.61 6.17
N GLU A 250 -7.93 4.72 6.88
CA GLU A 250 -8.66 5.98 6.69
C GLU A 250 -8.48 6.58 5.28
N ILE A 251 -9.52 7.24 4.74
CA ILE A 251 -9.55 7.73 3.35
C ILE A 251 -8.83 9.06 3.13
N ASN A 252 -8.67 9.90 4.17
CA ASN A 252 -7.98 11.21 4.13
C ASN A 252 -6.52 11.11 4.63
N ASN A 253 -6.20 10.03 5.32
CA ASN A 253 -4.86 9.55 5.64
C ASN A 253 -4.67 8.14 5.05
N PRO A 254 -5.00 7.93 3.75
CA PRO A 254 -4.50 6.74 3.09
C PRO A 254 -2.97 6.92 3.06
N LEU A 255 -2.23 5.83 2.88
CA LEU A 255 -0.79 5.94 2.63
C LEU A 255 -0.56 7.06 1.60
N PRO A 256 0.31 8.06 1.85
CA PRO A 256 0.25 9.34 1.17
C PRO A 256 0.38 9.25 -0.35
N ILE A 257 -0.04 10.34 -1.02
CA ILE A 257 0.13 10.60 -2.44
C ILE A 257 1.63 10.52 -2.79
N GLU A 258 1.99 9.76 -3.82
CA GLU A 258 3.40 9.48 -4.12
C GLU A 258 3.98 10.46 -5.15
N LEU A 259 4.70 11.46 -4.65
CA LEU A 259 5.73 12.14 -5.43
C LEU A 259 6.90 11.16 -5.63
N THR A 260 7.00 10.58 -6.82
CA THR A 260 8.00 9.54 -7.14
C THR A 260 9.36 10.08 -7.55
N ASP A 261 9.41 11.31 -8.04
CA ASP A 261 10.65 11.99 -8.44
C ASP A 261 10.47 13.48 -8.29
N PHE A 262 11.50 14.19 -7.84
CA PHE A 262 11.57 15.64 -7.87
C PHE A 262 13.02 16.08 -8.02
N ARG A 263 13.31 16.73 -9.14
CA ARG A 263 14.66 17.14 -9.52
C ARG A 263 14.66 18.52 -10.16
N ALA A 264 15.79 19.19 -10.06
CA ALA A 264 16.01 20.48 -10.67
C ALA A 264 17.36 20.45 -11.38
N GLN A 265 17.38 20.93 -12.61
CA GLN A 265 18.59 20.95 -13.43
C GLN A 265 18.78 22.33 -14.04
N CYS A 266 20.04 22.78 -14.09
CA CYS A 266 20.39 23.94 -14.89
C CYS A 266 20.50 23.55 -16.37
N LEU A 267 19.73 24.21 -17.24
CA LEU A 267 19.73 24.03 -18.69
C LEU A 267 20.13 25.35 -19.37
N GLY A 268 21.42 25.68 -19.37
CA GLY A 268 21.93 26.96 -19.85
C GLY A 268 21.87 28.03 -18.77
N ASP A 269 21.05 29.06 -18.94
CA ASP A 269 20.80 30.12 -17.96
C ASP A 269 19.46 29.97 -17.22
N ARG A 270 18.77 28.84 -17.42
CA ARG A 270 17.47 28.53 -16.79
C ARG A 270 17.56 27.31 -15.87
N VAL A 271 16.87 27.34 -14.73
CA VAL A 271 16.64 26.16 -13.89
C VAL A 271 15.28 25.57 -14.26
N GLU A 272 15.27 24.30 -14.64
CA GLU A 272 14.07 23.52 -14.92
C GLU A 272 13.85 22.50 -13.81
N LEU A 273 12.68 22.58 -13.17
CA LEU A 273 12.20 21.62 -12.20
C LEU A 273 11.33 20.58 -12.92
N THR A 274 11.55 19.32 -12.60
CA THR A 274 10.74 18.19 -13.10
C THR A 274 10.33 17.33 -11.92
N TRP A 275 9.07 16.93 -11.89
CA TRP A 275 8.60 15.93 -10.93
C TRP A 275 7.61 14.96 -11.55
N ALA A 276 7.44 13.83 -10.89
CA ALA A 276 6.48 12.83 -11.30
C ALA A 276 5.65 12.35 -10.11
N THR A 277 4.34 12.23 -10.29
CA THR A 277 3.41 11.58 -9.37
C THR A 277 3.10 10.18 -9.88
N ALA A 278 3.05 9.15 -9.04
CA ALA A 278 2.56 7.83 -9.47
C ALA A 278 1.03 7.82 -9.59
N THR A 279 0.36 8.42 -8.60
CA THR A 279 -1.09 8.58 -8.53
C THR A 279 -1.41 9.93 -7.88
N GLU A 280 -2.57 10.47 -8.19
CA GLU A 280 -3.10 11.69 -7.59
C GLU A 280 -4.53 11.43 -7.14
N ALA A 281 -4.87 11.84 -5.91
CA ALA A 281 -6.20 11.69 -5.35
C ALA A 281 -6.68 13.04 -4.83
N GLY A 282 -7.50 13.73 -5.63
CA GLY A 282 -8.03 15.04 -5.28
C GLY A 282 -7.00 16.18 -5.27
N ASN A 283 -5.91 16.07 -6.03
CA ASN A 283 -4.88 17.09 -6.15
C ASN A 283 -5.40 18.28 -6.98
N ASP A 284 -5.44 19.47 -6.37
CA ASP A 284 -5.86 20.71 -7.03
C ASP A 284 -4.68 21.31 -7.83
N TYR A 285 -3.55 21.57 -7.16
CA TYR A 285 -2.34 22.10 -7.78
C TYR A 285 -1.09 21.87 -6.94
N PHE A 286 0.08 22.02 -7.59
CA PHE A 286 1.37 22.15 -6.94
C PHE A 286 1.82 23.60 -6.93
N SER A 287 2.08 24.16 -5.75
CA SER A 287 2.87 25.39 -5.63
C SER A 287 4.35 25.05 -5.67
N VAL A 288 5.08 25.68 -6.59
CA VAL A 288 6.53 25.62 -6.62
C VAL A 288 7.06 26.74 -5.74
N GLU A 289 7.74 26.36 -4.65
CA GLU A 289 8.34 27.31 -3.73
C GLU A 289 9.86 27.36 -3.90
N LYS A 290 10.41 28.56 -3.79
CA LYS A 290 11.83 28.84 -3.88
C LYS A 290 12.34 29.54 -2.63
N SER A 291 13.56 29.21 -2.23
CA SER A 291 14.29 29.87 -1.16
C SER A 291 15.74 30.14 -1.57
N THR A 292 16.32 31.24 -1.11
CA THR A 292 17.76 31.51 -1.26
C THR A 292 18.57 31.12 -0.02
N ASN A 293 17.90 30.76 1.08
CA ASN A 293 18.52 30.45 2.37
C ASN A 293 18.01 29.17 3.03
N ASN A 294 17.13 28.41 2.35
CA ASN A 294 16.47 27.20 2.83
C ASN A 294 15.62 27.42 4.11
N GLN A 295 15.16 28.66 4.35
CA GLN A 295 14.35 29.03 5.52
C GLN A 295 13.14 29.86 5.12
N ASP A 296 13.38 30.92 4.35
CA ASP A 296 12.33 31.80 3.83
C ASP A 296 11.92 31.32 2.45
N TRP A 297 10.65 30.93 2.30
CA TRP A 297 10.11 30.36 1.08
C TRP A 297 9.14 31.34 0.41
N THR A 298 9.22 31.42 -0.92
CA THR A 298 8.31 32.23 -1.75
C THR A 298 7.77 31.36 -2.87
N VAL A 299 6.44 31.41 -3.09
CA VAL A 299 5.80 30.77 -4.24
C VAL A 299 6.24 31.49 -5.52
N ILE A 300 6.85 30.76 -6.45
CA ILE A 300 7.30 31.29 -7.74
C ILE A 300 6.39 30.88 -8.90
N GLY A 301 5.47 29.94 -8.66
CA GLY A 301 4.44 29.55 -9.62
C GLY A 301 3.59 28.41 -9.10
N GLU A 302 2.51 28.14 -9.82
CA GLU A 302 1.58 27.04 -9.56
C GLU A 302 1.41 26.23 -10.85
N VAL A 303 1.28 24.91 -10.69
CA VAL A 303 1.01 23.98 -11.79
C VAL A 303 -0.19 23.15 -11.41
N ASP A 304 -1.24 23.21 -12.23
CA ASP A 304 -2.48 22.47 -12.01
C ASP A 304 -2.20 20.96 -11.85
N GLY A 305 -2.82 20.37 -10.84
CA GLY A 305 -2.81 18.93 -10.61
C GLY A 305 -3.67 18.19 -11.63
N ALA A 306 -3.54 16.88 -11.71
CA ALA A 306 -4.40 16.04 -12.54
C ALA A 306 -5.78 15.77 -11.91
N GLY A 307 -6.07 16.35 -10.73
CA GLY A 307 -7.28 16.07 -9.98
C GLY A 307 -7.24 14.68 -9.36
N SER A 308 -7.72 13.68 -10.08
CA SER A 308 -7.63 12.27 -9.67
C SER A 308 -7.05 11.44 -10.81
N SER A 309 -5.81 10.98 -10.63
CA SER A 309 -5.08 10.18 -11.61
C SER A 309 -4.62 8.86 -10.99
N GLN A 310 -4.76 7.76 -11.73
CA GLN A 310 -4.19 6.45 -11.38
C GLN A 310 -3.00 6.09 -12.27
N SER A 311 -2.52 7.03 -13.09
CA SER A 311 -1.37 6.86 -13.97
C SER A 311 -0.31 7.89 -13.63
N THR A 312 0.96 7.55 -13.88
CA THR A 312 2.07 8.46 -13.66
C THR A 312 1.86 9.77 -14.43
N THR A 313 1.89 10.90 -13.73
CA THR A 313 1.86 12.23 -14.34
C THR A 313 3.23 12.86 -14.19
N VAL A 314 3.79 13.39 -15.28
CA VAL A 314 5.07 14.11 -15.27
C VAL A 314 4.81 15.59 -15.48
N TYR A 315 5.40 16.39 -14.61
CA TYR A 315 5.26 17.83 -14.57
C TYR A 315 6.61 18.51 -14.77
N THR A 316 6.57 19.72 -15.33
CA THR A 316 7.75 20.55 -15.53
C THR A 316 7.42 21.99 -15.19
N PHE A 317 8.35 22.68 -14.55
CA PHE A 317 8.27 24.10 -14.25
C PHE A 317 9.62 24.77 -14.45
N ALA A 318 9.66 25.88 -15.18
CA ALA A 318 10.88 26.66 -15.38
C ALA A 318 10.92 27.83 -14.38
N ASP A 319 11.99 27.93 -13.59
CA ASP A 319 12.21 29.08 -12.71
C ASP A 319 12.35 30.35 -13.57
N PRO A 320 11.47 31.36 -13.39
CA PRO A 320 11.49 32.57 -14.21
C PRO A 320 12.67 33.49 -13.88
N GLN A 321 13.31 33.34 -12.71
CA GLN A 321 14.43 34.18 -12.27
C GLN A 321 15.49 33.36 -11.52
N PRO A 322 16.19 32.43 -12.21
CA PRO A 322 17.21 31.61 -11.58
C PRO A 322 18.43 32.47 -11.26
N THR A 323 18.72 32.66 -9.98
CA THR A 323 19.84 33.49 -9.52
C THR A 323 20.70 32.69 -8.55
N GLY A 324 21.91 32.33 -8.97
CA GLY A 324 22.86 31.58 -8.14
C GLY A 324 22.26 30.29 -7.57
N LEU A 325 22.71 29.91 -6.37
CA LEU A 325 22.13 28.80 -5.61
C LEU A 325 20.72 29.15 -5.13
N ALA A 326 19.78 28.29 -5.43
CA ALA A 326 18.43 28.31 -4.90
C ALA A 326 18.00 26.91 -4.43
N TYR A 327 17.10 26.90 -3.46
CA TYR A 327 16.42 25.72 -2.94
C TYR A 327 14.98 25.72 -3.41
N TYR A 328 14.47 24.56 -3.74
CA TYR A 328 13.13 24.37 -4.26
C TYR A 328 12.41 23.26 -3.50
N ARG A 329 11.11 23.44 -3.31
CA ARG A 329 10.19 22.41 -2.83
C ARG A 329 8.85 22.55 -3.50
N LEU A 330 8.09 21.47 -3.51
CA LEU A 330 6.71 21.45 -3.95
C LEU A 330 5.81 21.47 -2.72
N VAL A 331 4.78 22.30 -2.76
CA VAL A 331 3.64 22.22 -1.86
C VAL A 331 2.45 21.75 -2.68
N GLN A 332 2.05 20.51 -2.47
CA GLN A 332 0.84 19.97 -3.05
C GLN A 332 -0.37 20.46 -2.28
N SER A 333 -1.38 20.97 -2.97
CA SER A 333 -2.66 21.40 -2.39
C SER A 333 -3.80 20.58 -2.96
N ASN A 334 -4.60 19.95 -2.10
CA ASN A 334 -5.75 19.14 -2.51
C ASN A 334 -7.05 19.96 -2.49
N PHE A 335 -8.10 19.49 -3.15
CA PHE A 335 -9.41 20.16 -3.19
C PHE A 335 -10.07 20.33 -1.81
N ASP A 336 -9.71 19.50 -0.84
CA ASP A 336 -10.15 19.59 0.56
C ASP A 336 -9.33 20.61 1.39
N ARG A 337 -8.38 21.29 0.75
CA ARG A 337 -7.43 22.28 1.32
C ARG A 337 -6.35 21.68 2.22
N SER A 338 -6.19 20.36 2.24
CA SER A 338 -5.00 19.74 2.84
C SER A 338 -3.77 20.03 1.97
N THR A 339 -2.60 20.11 2.61
CA THR A 339 -1.34 20.38 1.93
C THR A 339 -0.24 19.43 2.38
N THR A 340 0.59 19.00 1.43
CA THR A 340 1.78 18.18 1.69
C THR A 340 2.99 18.83 1.05
N THR A 341 4.14 18.82 1.74
CA THR A 341 5.38 19.42 1.24
C THR A 341 6.37 18.34 0.85
N SER A 342 7.02 18.48 -0.31
CA SER A 342 8.08 17.57 -0.75
C SER A 342 9.38 17.77 0.02
N ASP A 343 10.35 16.89 -0.25
CA ASP A 343 11.75 17.16 0.06
C ASP A 343 12.25 18.42 -0.65
N VAL A 344 13.32 18.98 -0.08
CA VAL A 344 14.01 20.14 -0.64
C VAL A 344 15.12 19.69 -1.59
N ILE A 345 15.16 20.30 -2.76
CA ILE A 345 16.25 20.14 -3.73
C ILE A 345 16.96 21.47 -3.98
N ALA A 346 18.25 21.42 -4.25
CA ALA A 346 19.06 22.59 -4.60
C ALA A 346 19.46 22.58 -6.07
N ALA A 347 19.35 23.74 -6.73
CA ALA A 347 19.84 23.96 -8.08
C ALA A 347 20.29 25.41 -8.30
N GLY A 348 21.07 25.64 -9.34
CA GLY A 348 21.61 26.95 -9.66
C GLY A 348 22.45 26.93 -10.91
N CYS A 349 22.50 28.08 -11.59
CA CYS A 349 23.21 28.28 -12.85
C CYS A 349 24.33 29.32 -12.70
N GLY A 350 25.31 29.28 -13.61
CA GLY A 350 26.35 30.31 -13.71
C GLY A 350 27.34 30.30 -12.54
N VAL A 351 27.68 29.12 -12.03
CA VAL A 351 28.72 28.96 -11.00
C VAL A 351 30.06 29.32 -11.62
N THR A 352 30.76 30.27 -11.00
CA THR A 352 32.10 30.68 -11.41
C THR A 352 33.11 30.33 -10.32
N GLY A 353 34.14 29.56 -10.64
CA GLY A 353 35.28 29.32 -9.75
C GLY A 353 35.32 27.93 -9.12
N GLY A 354 35.87 26.96 -9.86
CA GLY A 354 36.21 25.63 -9.34
C GLY A 354 35.02 24.83 -8.83
N ILE A 355 35.30 23.91 -7.90
CA ILE A 355 34.31 23.12 -7.16
C ILE A 355 34.27 23.61 -5.70
N GLU A 356 33.08 23.65 -5.08
CA GLU A 356 32.87 23.99 -3.68
C GLU A 356 31.71 23.20 -3.04
N ILE A 357 31.89 22.74 -1.80
CA ILE A 357 30.76 22.25 -0.98
C ILE A 357 30.09 23.47 -0.35
N VAL A 358 28.96 23.92 -0.91
CA VAL A 358 28.27 25.16 -0.51
C VAL A 358 27.51 24.98 0.79
N SER A 359 26.81 23.86 0.95
CA SER A 359 26.10 23.52 2.18
C SER A 359 26.08 22.01 2.40
N ALA A 360 25.94 21.62 3.67
CA ALA A 360 25.71 20.24 4.06
C ALA A 360 24.91 20.26 5.37
N TRP A 361 23.79 19.54 5.41
CA TRP A 361 22.94 19.44 6.59
C TRP A 361 22.39 18.03 6.74
N ASP A 362 22.20 17.62 7.99
CA ASP A 362 21.60 16.35 8.32
C ASP A 362 20.07 16.44 8.24
N ALA A 363 19.47 15.49 7.51
CA ALA A 363 18.02 15.33 7.39
C ALA A 363 17.52 14.07 8.12
N GLY A 364 18.32 13.53 9.05
CA GLY A 364 17.97 12.40 9.92
C GLY A 364 18.57 11.10 9.41
N GLU A 365 17.94 10.49 8.39
CA GLU A 365 18.45 9.24 7.81
C GLU A 365 19.48 9.45 6.70
N VAL A 366 19.62 10.70 6.24
CA VAL A 366 20.55 11.10 5.18
C VAL A 366 21.20 12.44 5.48
N LEU A 367 22.47 12.57 5.09
CA LEU A 367 23.19 13.83 4.99
C LEU A 367 23.03 14.38 3.58
N THR A 368 22.39 15.54 3.44
CA THR A 368 22.26 16.25 2.18
C THR A 368 23.43 17.19 1.98
N VAL A 369 24.08 17.12 0.82
CA VAL A 369 25.27 17.90 0.46
C VAL A 369 25.01 18.65 -0.84
N VAL A 370 25.20 19.96 -0.84
CA VAL A 370 25.06 20.80 -2.02
C VAL A 370 26.44 21.23 -2.49
N VAL A 371 26.76 20.88 -3.71
CA VAL A 371 28.06 21.10 -4.35
C VAL A 371 27.86 22.04 -5.52
N SER A 372 28.65 23.10 -5.58
CA SER A 372 28.78 23.93 -6.77
C SER A 372 30.02 23.48 -7.56
N SER A 373 29.91 23.40 -8.89
CA SER A 373 31.03 23.14 -9.76
C SER A 373 30.91 24.00 -11.02
N SER A 374 32.05 24.36 -11.60
CA SER A 374 32.13 25.09 -12.88
C SER A 374 32.43 24.17 -14.07
N ASP A 375 32.66 22.88 -13.81
CA ASP A 375 32.86 21.85 -14.82
C ASP A 375 32.19 20.53 -14.35
N GLU A 376 31.70 19.73 -15.30
CA GLU A 376 31.22 18.38 -15.01
C GLU A 376 32.41 17.43 -14.77
N ALA A 377 32.43 16.75 -13.62
CA ALA A 377 33.47 15.78 -13.30
C ALA A 377 33.00 14.73 -12.28
N ILE A 378 33.73 13.62 -12.24
CA ILE A 378 33.46 12.49 -11.35
C ILE A 378 34.31 12.64 -10.07
N TYR A 379 33.68 12.43 -8.91
CA TYR A 379 34.29 12.52 -7.58
C TYR A 379 33.97 11.30 -6.71
N ASP A 380 34.92 10.87 -5.90
CA ASP A 380 34.67 9.97 -4.79
C ASP A 380 34.21 10.79 -3.58
N VAL A 381 33.06 10.42 -3.01
CA VAL A 381 32.48 11.05 -1.83
C VAL A 381 32.72 10.15 -0.64
N THR A 382 33.34 10.67 0.41
CA THR A 382 33.68 9.89 1.60
C THR A 382 33.29 10.65 2.86
N LEU A 383 32.65 9.96 3.81
CA LEU A 383 32.35 10.47 5.14
C LEU A 383 33.21 9.71 6.16
N MET A 384 33.99 10.44 6.95
CA MET A 384 34.94 9.88 7.91
C MET A 384 34.70 10.38 9.33
N ASP A 385 34.97 9.53 10.33
CA ASP A 385 35.00 9.95 11.73
C ASP A 385 36.26 10.76 12.06
N ALA A 386 36.36 11.25 13.31
CA ALA A 386 37.50 12.05 13.76
C ALA A 386 38.84 11.29 13.82
N GLN A 387 38.83 9.95 13.67
CA GLN A 387 40.03 9.12 13.57
C GLN A 387 40.40 8.79 12.11
N GLY A 388 39.61 9.26 11.13
CA GLY A 388 39.80 8.97 9.71
C GLY A 388 39.21 7.61 9.29
N LYS A 389 38.41 6.96 10.13
CA LYS A 389 37.69 5.74 9.73
C LYS A 389 36.57 6.14 8.77
N ILE A 390 36.52 5.47 7.62
CA ILE A 390 35.44 5.65 6.64
C ILE A 390 34.15 5.08 7.21
N MET A 391 33.14 5.92 7.31
CA MET A 391 31.80 5.59 7.78
C MET A 391 30.84 5.39 6.62
N SER A 392 31.00 6.16 5.54
CA SER A 392 30.28 5.99 4.29
C SER A 392 31.18 6.38 3.12
N SER A 393 30.98 5.76 1.96
CA SER A 393 31.69 6.08 0.74
C SER A 393 30.79 5.83 -0.46
N SER A 394 30.67 6.84 -1.33
CA SER A 394 30.07 6.70 -2.65
C SER A 394 31.13 7.02 -3.71
N PRO A 395 31.70 6.00 -4.37
CA PRO A 395 32.69 6.23 -5.39
C PRO A 395 32.05 6.71 -6.68
N ARG A 396 32.76 7.58 -7.40
CA ARG A 396 32.43 8.02 -8.76
C ARG A 396 31.06 8.72 -8.93
N GLU A 397 30.69 9.58 -7.99
CA GLU A 397 29.55 10.49 -8.14
C GLU A 397 29.81 11.53 -9.22
N THR A 398 28.82 11.79 -10.07
CA THR A 398 28.92 12.82 -11.11
C THR A 398 28.46 14.15 -10.54
N ILE A 399 29.35 15.13 -10.51
CA ILE A 399 29.03 16.52 -10.16
C ILE A 399 28.91 17.29 -11.46
N ALA A 400 27.70 17.77 -11.76
CA ALA A 400 27.43 18.52 -12.97
C ALA A 400 27.97 19.96 -12.88
N ASP A 401 28.13 20.61 -14.04
CA ASP A 401 28.29 22.07 -14.11
C ASP A 401 27.06 22.76 -13.49
N GLY A 402 27.30 23.72 -12.59
CA GLY A 402 26.27 24.37 -11.78
C GLY A 402 26.21 23.83 -10.35
N ILE A 403 24.99 23.61 -9.85
CA ILE A 403 24.73 23.08 -8.50
C ILE A 403 24.24 21.64 -8.60
N THR A 404 24.86 20.74 -7.82
CA THR A 404 24.46 19.34 -7.64
C THR A 404 24.12 19.08 -6.17
N GLN A 405 23.00 18.41 -5.91
CA GLN A 405 22.66 17.89 -4.58
C GLN A 405 23.01 16.39 -4.52
N LEU A 406 23.73 16.00 -3.48
CA LEU A 406 24.07 14.62 -3.16
C LEU A 406 23.39 14.22 -1.85
N THR A 407 23.04 12.95 -1.75
CA THR A 407 22.43 12.37 -0.55
C THR A 407 23.30 11.23 -0.07
N ILE A 408 23.78 11.31 1.17
CA ILE A 408 24.65 10.30 1.78
C ILE A 408 23.85 9.60 2.88
N PRO A 409 23.60 8.29 2.81
CA PRO A 409 22.90 7.56 3.86
C PRO A 409 23.66 7.63 5.21
N THR A 410 22.94 7.99 6.27
CA THR A 410 23.46 8.14 7.64
C THR A 410 22.71 7.32 8.68
N SER A 411 21.67 6.57 8.31
CA SER A 411 20.80 5.80 9.22
C SER A 411 21.53 4.85 10.18
N THR A 412 22.71 4.35 9.82
CA THR A 412 23.52 3.46 10.67
C THR A 412 24.71 4.15 11.34
N ILE A 413 24.83 5.48 11.19
CA ILE A 413 25.96 6.28 11.66
C ILE A 413 25.53 7.03 12.91
N ALA A 414 26.29 6.89 13.99
CA ALA A 414 25.97 7.56 15.26
C ALA A 414 26.06 9.09 15.13
N SER A 415 25.24 9.82 15.89
CA SER A 415 25.33 11.28 15.99
C SER A 415 26.74 11.72 16.40
N GLY A 416 27.26 12.77 15.76
CA GLY A 416 28.64 13.21 15.98
C GLY A 416 29.16 14.14 14.89
N ILE A 417 30.41 14.58 15.06
CA ILE A 417 31.10 15.41 14.07
C ILE A 417 31.91 14.50 13.15
N TYR A 418 31.68 14.67 11.84
CA TYR A 418 32.34 13.91 10.78
C TYR A 418 33.03 14.85 9.79
N MET A 419 33.95 14.28 9.00
CA MET A 419 34.59 14.93 7.88
C MET A 419 34.00 14.36 6.58
N LEU A 420 33.27 15.19 5.84
CA LEU A 420 32.88 14.91 4.47
C LEU A 420 34.04 15.30 3.54
N GLN A 421 34.35 14.44 2.58
CA GLN A 421 35.38 14.67 1.58
C GLN A 421 34.85 14.36 0.18
N LEU A 422 35.12 15.26 -0.77
CA LEU A 422 34.95 15.03 -2.21
C LEU A 422 36.32 15.05 -2.86
N GLN A 423 36.68 14.00 -3.59
CA GLN A 423 38.02 13.90 -4.18
C GLN A 423 37.99 13.29 -5.58
N ASN A 424 38.81 13.83 -6.48
CA ASN A 424 39.22 13.16 -7.70
C ASN A 424 40.74 13.36 -7.92
N GLU A 425 41.24 13.06 -9.11
CA GLU A 425 42.68 13.19 -9.41
C GLU A 425 43.20 14.64 -9.34
N ALA A 426 42.35 15.63 -9.55
CA ALA A 426 42.74 17.05 -9.66
C ALA A 426 42.38 17.88 -8.41
N ASN A 427 41.25 17.57 -7.76
CA ASN A 427 40.65 18.38 -6.71
C ASN A 427 40.35 17.54 -5.47
N MET A 428 40.50 18.15 -4.30
CA MET A 428 40.07 17.59 -3.02
C MET A 428 39.40 18.68 -2.18
N MET A 429 38.21 18.38 -1.68
CA MET A 429 37.44 19.24 -0.79
C MET A 429 37.13 18.50 0.48
N ALA A 430 37.14 19.20 1.61
CA ALA A 430 36.72 18.62 2.87
C ALA A 430 35.88 19.60 3.68
N ARG A 431 34.81 19.11 4.31
CA ARG A 431 33.90 19.91 5.15
C ARG A 431 33.57 19.15 6.43
N ARG A 432 33.62 19.86 7.55
CA ARG A 432 33.10 19.35 8.83
C ARG A 432 31.59 19.38 8.79
N VAL A 433 30.96 18.26 9.12
CA VAL A 433 29.50 18.11 9.20
C VAL A 433 29.12 17.55 10.56
N LEU A 434 27.94 17.91 11.03
CA LEU A 434 27.34 17.39 12.26
C LEU A 434 26.18 16.49 11.86
N LEU A 435 26.20 15.24 12.32
CA LEU A 435 25.05 14.34 12.29
C LEU A 435 24.38 14.35 13.67
N GLN A 436 23.06 14.42 13.71
CA GLN A 436 22.24 14.64 14.91
C GLN A 436 21.42 13.42 15.29
#